data_AF-A0A257XRY6-F1
#
_entry.id   AF-A0A257XRY6-F1
#
_cell.length_a   1.000
_cell.length_b   1.000
_cell.length_c   1.000
_cell.angle_alpha   90.00
_cell.angle_beta   90.00
_cell.angle_gamma   90.00
#
_symmetry.space_group_name_H-M   'P 1'
#
loop_
_entity.id
_entity.type
_entity.pdbx_description
1 polymer ?
#
loop_
_entity_poly.entity_id
_entity_poly.type
_entity_poly.pdbx_seq_one_letter_code
_entity_poly.pdbx_strand_id
1 'polypeptide(L)'
;SVLLPIDSEHNAIFQSLPRDFNGDFQQAGVKALWLTASGGPFRSLSAEAIAAATPAQAVAHPNWVMGKKISVDSASLMNKGLEVIEARWLFNARPDQIKVVVHPQSIVHSMVEYADGSVLAQMGTPDMRTPIAYALGFPERIEAGVSALELMGKQLTFEAPDHKRFPCLQLAFDALAAGGSAAAVLNAANEVAVARFLDGGIPFNAIAASIAHSLDTLAGGAAGTLEELLNADQRARSIAEAYLNDKHP
;
A
#
# COMPACT_ATOMS: atom_id res chain seq x y z
N SER A 1 17.13 2.21 -18.14
CA SER A 1 15.77 2.74 -18.40
C SER A 1 15.28 3.42 -17.13
N VAL A 2 14.48 4.47 -17.24
CA VAL A 2 13.85 5.14 -16.08
C VAL A 2 12.52 4.43 -15.81
N LEU A 3 12.25 4.07 -14.55
CA LEU A 3 10.97 3.55 -14.12
C LEU A 3 10.17 4.71 -13.51
N LEU A 4 8.98 4.99 -14.05
CA LEU A 4 8.12 6.08 -13.59
C LEU A 4 6.90 5.50 -12.86
N PRO A 5 6.70 5.84 -11.56
CA PRO A 5 5.56 5.33 -10.82
C PRO A 5 4.24 5.93 -11.32
N ILE A 6 3.25 5.06 -11.53
CA ILE A 6 1.87 5.44 -11.87
C ILE A 6 0.96 5.38 -10.65
N ASP A 7 1.25 4.53 -9.67
CA ASP A 7 0.56 4.53 -8.37
C ASP A 7 0.58 5.95 -7.80
N SER A 8 -0.58 6.44 -7.34
CA SER A 8 -0.77 7.85 -6.98
C SER A 8 0.18 8.31 -5.89
N GLU A 9 0.42 7.47 -4.89
CA GLU A 9 1.24 7.77 -3.73
C GLU A 9 2.71 7.88 -4.12
N HIS A 10 3.21 6.90 -4.87
CA HIS A 10 4.60 6.91 -5.34
C HIS A 10 4.83 7.98 -6.41
N ASN A 11 3.84 8.23 -7.27
CA ASN A 11 3.90 9.35 -8.20
C ASN A 11 3.96 10.71 -7.48
N ALA A 12 3.20 10.86 -6.40
CA ALA A 12 3.24 12.03 -5.54
C ALA A 12 4.60 12.21 -4.84
N ILE A 13 5.20 11.13 -4.35
CA ILE A 13 6.56 11.13 -3.80
C ILE A 13 7.56 11.52 -4.89
N PHE A 14 7.50 10.89 -6.05
CA PHE A 14 8.40 11.17 -7.17
C PHE A 14 8.34 12.64 -7.61
N GLN A 15 7.14 13.23 -7.66
CA GLN A 15 6.95 14.66 -7.93
C GLN A 15 7.47 15.59 -6.83
N SER A 16 7.64 15.08 -5.61
CA SER A 16 8.04 15.84 -4.41
C SER A 16 9.52 15.62 -4.04
N LEU A 17 10.21 14.70 -4.72
CA LEU A 17 11.65 14.46 -4.60
C LEU A 17 12.44 15.41 -5.52
N PRO A 18 13.75 15.64 -5.24
CA PRO A 18 14.61 16.34 -6.18
C PRO A 18 14.67 15.61 -7.54
N ARG A 19 14.77 16.37 -8.64
CA ARG A 19 14.77 15.79 -10.00
C ARG A 19 15.92 14.81 -10.27
N ASP A 20 17.04 14.99 -9.57
CA ASP A 20 18.26 14.19 -9.64
C ASP A 20 18.37 13.17 -8.50
N PHE A 21 17.26 12.90 -7.79
CA PHE A 21 17.25 11.91 -6.73
C PHE A 21 17.66 10.52 -7.25
N ASN A 22 18.68 9.96 -6.62
CA ASN A 22 19.32 8.70 -7.01
C ASN A 22 19.13 7.57 -5.98
N GLY A 23 18.25 7.77 -4.99
CA GLY A 23 18.06 6.85 -3.87
C GLY A 23 18.93 7.12 -2.64
N ASP A 24 19.79 8.15 -2.67
CA ASP A 24 20.55 8.61 -1.51
C ASP A 24 19.77 9.70 -0.75
N PHE A 25 19.07 9.26 0.29
CA PHE A 25 18.31 10.14 1.18
C PHE A 25 19.17 11.22 1.84
N GLN A 26 20.39 10.87 2.27
CA GLN A 26 21.25 11.81 2.97
C GLN A 26 21.76 12.90 2.04
N GLN A 27 22.22 12.53 0.85
CA GLN A 27 22.68 13.47 -0.17
C GLN A 27 21.57 14.44 -0.58
N ALA A 28 20.34 13.93 -0.73
CA ALA A 28 19.18 14.71 -1.11
C ALA A 28 18.53 15.51 0.04
N GLY A 29 19.03 15.37 1.27
CA GLY A 29 18.42 15.98 2.46
C GLY A 29 17.03 15.41 2.79
N VAL A 30 16.66 14.25 2.24
CA VAL A 30 15.39 13.58 2.49
C VAL A 30 15.49 12.79 3.80
N LYS A 31 14.53 13.03 4.69
CA LYS A 31 14.46 12.38 6.00
C LYS A 31 13.47 11.22 6.01
N ALA A 32 12.27 11.41 5.44
CA ALA A 32 11.24 10.37 5.38
C ALA A 32 10.28 10.58 4.22
N LEU A 33 9.68 9.49 3.76
CA LEU A 33 8.55 9.45 2.85
C LEU A 33 7.28 9.24 3.68
N TRP A 34 6.25 10.04 3.43
CA TRP A 34 4.95 9.91 4.06
C TRP A 34 3.93 9.42 3.03
N LEU A 35 3.54 8.15 3.16
CA LEU A 35 2.49 7.53 2.36
C LEU A 35 1.13 7.82 3.01
N THR A 36 0.26 8.50 2.29
CA THR A 36 -1.11 8.77 2.76
C THR A 36 -2.02 7.59 2.41
N ALA A 37 -2.93 7.20 3.31
CA ALA A 37 -3.97 6.20 3.06
C ALA A 37 -5.37 6.81 3.22
N SER A 38 -6.37 6.39 2.44
CA SER A 38 -7.77 6.82 2.66
C SER A 38 -8.36 6.30 3.99
N GLY A 39 -7.80 5.21 4.52
CA GLY A 39 -8.35 4.45 5.65
C GLY A 39 -9.35 3.36 5.24
N GLY A 40 -9.73 3.30 3.95
CA GLY A 40 -10.70 2.33 3.43
C GLY A 40 -12.13 2.52 3.98
N PRO A 41 -13.09 1.67 3.56
CA PRO A 41 -14.47 1.72 4.04
C PRO A 41 -14.63 1.43 5.53
N PHE A 42 -13.63 0.81 6.17
CA PHE A 42 -13.71 0.34 7.55
C PHE A 42 -13.05 1.26 8.57
N ARG A 43 -12.51 2.41 8.15
CA ARG A 43 -11.76 3.37 8.99
C ARG A 43 -12.43 3.68 10.33
N SER A 44 -13.75 3.86 10.33
CA SER A 44 -14.54 4.24 11.51
C SER A 44 -15.27 3.07 12.18
N LEU A 45 -15.06 1.84 11.72
CA LEU A 45 -15.72 0.66 12.29
C LEU A 45 -14.94 0.11 13.50
N SER A 46 -15.67 -0.58 14.38
CA SER A 46 -15.08 -1.36 15.48
C SER A 46 -14.45 -2.66 14.95
N ALA A 47 -13.59 -3.28 15.75
CA ALA A 47 -12.94 -4.54 15.37
C ALA A 47 -13.97 -5.66 15.12
N GLU A 48 -15.05 -5.70 15.90
CA GLU A 48 -16.14 -6.67 15.76
C GLU A 48 -16.90 -6.47 14.45
N ALA A 49 -17.19 -5.22 14.09
CA ALA A 49 -17.85 -4.89 12.83
C ALA A 49 -16.96 -5.21 11.61
N ILE A 50 -15.65 -5.00 11.73
CA ILE A 50 -14.67 -5.37 10.70
C ILE A 50 -14.61 -6.89 10.53
N ALA A 51 -14.58 -7.65 11.62
CA ALA A 51 -14.54 -9.12 11.56
C ALA A 51 -15.80 -9.71 10.89
N ALA A 52 -16.96 -9.08 11.07
CA ALA A 52 -18.22 -9.48 10.45
C ALA A 52 -18.45 -8.90 9.04
N ALA A 53 -17.48 -8.16 8.47
CA ALA A 53 -17.65 -7.48 7.22
C ALA A 53 -17.79 -8.45 6.03
N THR A 54 -18.67 -8.10 5.10
CA THR A 54 -18.95 -8.86 3.88
C THR A 54 -18.11 -8.35 2.70
N PRO A 55 -17.94 -9.16 1.64
CA PRO A 55 -17.28 -8.72 0.40
C PRO A 55 -17.91 -7.45 -0.19
N ALA A 56 -19.25 -7.37 -0.17
CA ALA A 56 -19.98 -6.21 -0.68
C ALA A 56 -19.63 -4.91 0.08
N GLN A 57 -19.44 -4.99 1.40
CA GLN A 57 -19.01 -3.85 2.20
C GLN A 57 -17.54 -3.50 1.97
N ALA A 58 -16.67 -4.49 1.81
CA ALA A 58 -15.24 -4.27 1.58
C ALA A 58 -14.96 -3.62 0.20
N VAL A 59 -15.74 -3.95 -0.83
CA VAL A 59 -15.54 -3.36 -2.18
C VAL A 59 -16.12 -1.96 -2.33
N ALA A 60 -16.94 -1.49 -1.40
CA ALA A 60 -17.60 -0.19 -1.42
C ALA A 60 -16.67 0.95 -0.95
N HIS A 61 -15.62 1.24 -1.72
CA HIS A 61 -14.61 2.23 -1.36
C HIS A 61 -15.17 3.68 -1.39
N PRO A 62 -14.86 4.54 -0.40
CA PRO A 62 -15.47 5.88 -0.29
C PRO A 62 -15.04 6.88 -1.37
N ASN A 63 -13.80 6.78 -1.87
CA ASN A 63 -13.21 7.83 -2.72
C ASN A 63 -12.89 7.38 -4.16
N TRP A 64 -12.90 6.07 -4.44
CA TRP A 64 -12.32 5.52 -5.68
C TRP A 64 -13.21 4.40 -6.22
N VAL A 65 -13.35 4.34 -7.55
CA VAL A 65 -13.94 3.20 -8.24
C VAL A 65 -12.80 2.31 -8.72
N MET A 66 -12.63 1.15 -8.10
CA MET A 66 -11.48 0.27 -8.33
C MET A 66 -11.91 -1.19 -8.48
N GLY A 67 -10.98 -2.05 -8.92
CA GLY A 67 -11.19 -3.49 -8.98
C GLY A 67 -11.40 -4.12 -7.60
N LYS A 68 -12.09 -5.26 -7.53
CA LYS A 68 -12.47 -5.90 -6.26
C LYS A 68 -11.29 -6.18 -5.33
N LYS A 69 -10.17 -6.70 -5.86
CA LYS A 69 -8.97 -7.06 -5.09
C LYS A 69 -8.39 -5.84 -4.36
N ILE A 70 -8.11 -4.76 -5.10
CA ILE A 70 -7.58 -3.52 -4.54
C ILE A 70 -8.56 -2.86 -3.55
N SER A 71 -9.88 -2.96 -3.77
CA SER A 71 -10.85 -2.46 -2.79
C SER A 71 -10.80 -3.23 -1.46
N VAL A 72 -10.67 -4.56 -1.49
CA VAL A 72 -10.48 -5.37 -0.27
C VAL A 72 -9.14 -5.08 0.40
N ASP A 73 -8.07 -4.93 -0.37
CA ASP A 73 -6.76 -4.53 0.14
C ASP A 73 -6.80 -3.14 0.80
N SER A 74 -7.54 -2.19 0.23
CA SER A 74 -7.74 -0.88 0.84
C SER A 74 -8.55 -1.00 2.15
N ALA A 75 -9.57 -1.86 2.18
CA ALA A 75 -10.37 -2.11 3.38
C ALA A 75 -9.55 -2.74 4.53
N SER A 76 -8.48 -3.49 4.24
CA SER A 76 -7.60 -4.10 5.24
C SER A 76 -6.34 -3.29 5.54
N LEU A 77 -6.13 -2.18 4.82
CA LEU A 77 -4.86 -1.46 4.68
C LEU A 77 -3.70 -2.31 4.15
N MET A 78 -3.96 -3.52 3.62
CA MET A 78 -2.94 -4.28 2.89
C MET A 78 -2.48 -3.56 1.63
N ASN A 79 -3.34 -2.77 0.97
CA ASN A 79 -2.93 -1.94 -0.17
C ASN A 79 -1.78 -1.02 0.23
N LYS A 80 -1.95 -0.32 1.36
CA LYS A 80 -0.91 0.55 1.90
C LYS A 80 0.32 -0.22 2.35
N GLY A 81 0.16 -1.45 2.85
CA GLY A 81 1.27 -2.35 3.15
C GLY A 81 2.11 -2.71 1.91
N LEU A 82 1.46 -3.04 0.80
CA LEU A 82 2.13 -3.31 -0.48
C LEU A 82 2.82 -2.04 -1.00
N GLU A 83 2.19 -0.89 -0.89
CA GLU A 83 2.80 0.39 -1.28
C GLU A 83 4.01 0.79 -0.41
N VAL A 84 4.02 0.42 0.88
CA VAL A 84 5.20 0.56 1.76
C VAL A 84 6.36 -0.28 1.22
N ILE A 85 6.09 -1.52 0.81
CA ILE A 85 7.09 -2.39 0.18
C ILE A 85 7.56 -1.79 -1.15
N GLU A 86 6.65 -1.27 -1.95
CA GLU A 86 6.99 -0.64 -3.23
C GLU A 86 7.86 0.61 -3.04
N ALA A 87 7.57 1.47 -2.06
CA ALA A 87 8.37 2.66 -1.77
C ALA A 87 9.82 2.31 -1.36
N ARG A 88 10.02 1.16 -0.68
CA ARG A 88 11.37 0.63 -0.40
C ARG A 88 12.15 0.40 -1.69
N TRP A 89 11.54 -0.20 -2.69
CA TRP A 89 12.20 -0.56 -3.95
C TRP A 89 12.33 0.60 -4.93
N LEU A 90 11.28 1.42 -5.06
CA LEU A 90 11.26 2.56 -5.99
C LEU A 90 12.24 3.66 -5.59
N PHE A 91 12.32 3.97 -4.29
CA PHE A 91 13.06 5.13 -3.80
C PHE A 91 14.28 4.75 -2.98
N ASN A 92 14.56 3.46 -2.79
CA ASN A 92 15.60 2.97 -1.87
C ASN A 92 15.37 3.42 -0.40
N ALA A 93 14.12 3.67 0.00
CA ALA A 93 13.77 4.10 1.35
C ALA A 93 13.90 2.95 2.35
N ARG A 94 14.67 3.08 3.42
CA ARG A 94 14.68 2.07 4.49
C ARG A 94 13.32 2.04 5.23
N PRO A 95 12.96 0.93 5.92
CA PRO A 95 11.68 0.86 6.63
C PRO A 95 11.44 2.00 7.63
N ASP A 96 12.49 2.45 8.35
CA ASP A 96 12.43 3.58 9.29
C ASP A 96 12.21 4.94 8.62
N GLN A 97 12.40 5.02 7.31
CA GLN A 97 12.20 6.22 6.49
C GLN A 97 10.82 6.26 5.83
N ILE A 98 9.98 5.24 6.00
CA ILE A 98 8.64 5.18 5.42
C ILE A 98 7.62 5.34 6.55
N LYS A 99 6.78 6.34 6.45
CA LYS A 99 5.72 6.66 7.41
C LYS A 99 4.38 6.54 6.73
N VAL A 100 3.39 5.98 7.43
CA VAL A 100 2.01 5.89 6.94
C VAL A 100 1.13 6.82 7.75
N VAL A 101 0.28 7.58 7.07
CA VAL A 101 -0.69 8.48 7.68
C VAL A 101 -2.04 8.32 7.00
N VAL A 102 -3.13 8.28 7.77
CA VAL A 102 -4.47 8.20 7.21
C VAL A 102 -4.95 9.62 6.89
N HIS A 103 -5.23 9.86 5.62
CA HIS A 103 -5.77 11.09 5.06
C HIS A 103 -7.10 10.78 4.32
N PRO A 104 -8.24 10.81 5.03
CA PRO A 104 -9.55 10.45 4.50
C PRO A 104 -9.99 11.14 3.21
N GLN A 105 -9.53 12.38 3.00
CA GLN A 105 -9.97 13.19 1.87
C GLN A 105 -9.23 12.83 0.57
N SER A 106 -8.12 12.09 0.66
CA SER A 106 -7.29 11.69 -0.49
C SER A 106 -6.92 12.85 -1.44
N ILE A 107 -6.71 14.05 -0.87
CA ILE A 107 -6.30 15.25 -1.59
C ILE A 107 -4.77 15.38 -1.58
N VAL A 108 -4.16 15.20 -0.42
CA VAL A 108 -2.71 15.01 -0.33
C VAL A 108 -2.44 13.56 -0.68
N HIS A 109 -1.73 13.32 -1.79
CA HIS A 109 -1.50 11.98 -2.31
C HIS A 109 -0.26 11.31 -1.71
N SER A 110 0.75 12.07 -1.28
CA SER A 110 1.86 11.66 -0.41
C SER A 110 2.81 12.84 -0.20
N MET A 111 3.80 12.69 0.67
CA MET A 111 4.71 13.77 1.05
C MET A 111 6.15 13.29 1.24
N VAL A 112 7.10 14.22 1.13
CA VAL A 112 8.53 14.03 1.38
C VAL A 112 8.96 15.01 2.47
N GLU A 113 9.45 14.49 3.59
CA GLU A 113 10.01 15.25 4.71
C GLU A 113 11.51 15.45 4.49
N TYR A 114 11.97 16.69 4.64
CA TYR A 114 13.37 17.09 4.48
C TYR A 114 14.03 17.42 5.84
N ALA A 115 15.37 17.39 5.86
CA ALA A 115 16.17 17.56 7.06
C ALA A 115 16.06 18.95 7.72
N ASP A 116 15.65 19.96 6.95
CA ASP A 116 15.40 21.34 7.41
C ASP A 116 14.01 21.51 8.08
N GLY A 117 13.19 20.46 8.11
CA GLY A 117 11.82 20.47 8.64
C GLY A 117 10.76 20.78 7.59
N SER A 118 11.15 21.04 6.33
CA SER A 118 10.22 21.22 5.23
C SER A 118 9.53 19.91 4.87
N VAL A 119 8.27 20.00 4.43
CA VAL A 119 7.51 18.89 3.85
C VAL A 119 6.99 19.33 2.50
N LEU A 120 7.38 18.63 1.44
CA LEU A 120 6.83 18.82 0.10
C LEU A 120 5.76 17.76 -0.15
N ALA A 121 4.63 18.18 -0.70
CA ALA A 121 3.48 17.32 -0.93
C ALA A 121 2.93 17.57 -2.33
N GLN A 122 2.52 16.48 -3.00
CA GLN A 122 1.70 16.60 -4.20
C GLN A 122 0.23 16.47 -3.83
N MET A 123 -0.57 17.41 -4.33
CA MET A 123 -2.00 17.50 -4.06
C MET A 123 -2.79 17.48 -5.37
N GLY A 124 -3.94 16.83 -5.36
CA GLY A 124 -4.83 16.72 -6.51
C GLY A 124 -6.23 16.27 -6.13
N THR A 125 -7.12 16.25 -7.10
CA THR A 125 -8.35 15.45 -6.98
C THR A 125 -7.98 13.97 -7.09
N PRO A 126 -8.69 13.05 -6.39
CA PRO A 126 -8.44 11.61 -6.50
C PRO A 126 -8.82 11.09 -7.89
N ASP A 127 -7.88 11.23 -8.84
CA ASP A 127 -8.06 10.88 -10.24
C ASP A 127 -6.74 10.39 -10.86
N MET A 128 -6.73 9.12 -11.27
CA MET A 128 -5.55 8.44 -11.83
C MET A 128 -5.07 9.02 -13.16
N ARG A 129 -5.88 9.83 -13.86
CA ARG A 129 -5.43 10.50 -15.09
C ARG A 129 -4.27 11.45 -14.80
N THR A 130 -4.18 12.02 -13.59
CA THR A 130 -3.08 12.91 -13.19
C THR A 130 -1.73 12.20 -13.13
N PRO A 131 -1.54 11.12 -12.33
CA PRO A 131 -0.26 10.41 -12.28
C PRO A 131 0.08 9.73 -13.62
N ILE A 132 -0.91 9.24 -14.37
CA ILE A 132 -0.70 8.69 -15.73
C ILE A 132 -0.15 9.76 -16.68
N ALA A 133 -0.78 10.95 -16.73
CA ALA A 133 -0.34 12.05 -17.56
C ALA A 133 1.07 12.53 -17.18
N TYR A 134 1.38 12.57 -15.88
CA TYR A 134 2.72 12.91 -15.41
C TYR A 134 3.77 11.90 -15.92
N ALA A 135 3.51 10.60 -15.81
CA ALA A 135 4.43 9.58 -16.29
C ALA A 135 4.63 9.62 -17.81
N LEU A 136 3.57 9.89 -18.59
CA LEU A 136 3.65 10.00 -20.05
C LEU A 136 4.33 11.29 -20.53
N GLY A 137 4.17 12.38 -19.78
CA GLY A 137 4.72 13.70 -20.12
C GLY A 137 6.10 13.99 -19.56
N PHE A 138 6.64 13.13 -18.68
CA PHE A 138 7.88 13.38 -17.96
C PHE A 138 9.07 13.66 -18.91
N PRO A 139 9.90 14.71 -18.66
CA PRO A 139 9.93 15.59 -17.48
C PRO A 139 9.01 16.84 -17.54
N GLU A 140 8.29 17.04 -18.64
CA GLU A 140 7.30 18.10 -18.80
C GLU A 140 5.94 17.72 -18.18
N ARG A 141 4.95 18.61 -18.32
CA ARG A 141 3.55 18.34 -17.97
C ARG A 141 2.71 18.40 -19.24
N ILE A 142 1.74 17.50 -19.31
CA ILE A 142 0.72 17.45 -20.37
C ILE A 142 -0.68 17.56 -19.75
N GLU A 143 -1.67 17.92 -20.56
CA GLU A 143 -3.06 17.96 -20.11
C GLU A 143 -3.59 16.55 -19.79
N ALA A 144 -4.22 16.40 -18.63
CA ALA A 144 -4.80 15.14 -18.16
C ALA A 144 -6.34 15.08 -18.30
N GLY A 145 -6.99 16.21 -18.63
CA GLY A 145 -8.45 16.33 -18.62
C GLY A 145 -9.07 16.23 -17.22
N VAL A 146 -8.30 16.53 -16.17
CA VAL A 146 -8.73 16.54 -14.77
C VAL A 146 -9.00 17.97 -14.33
N SER A 147 -10.09 18.17 -13.58
CA SER A 147 -10.45 19.49 -13.03
C SER A 147 -9.40 19.98 -12.04
N ALA A 148 -9.19 21.30 -11.99
CA ALA A 148 -8.32 21.91 -10.98
C ALA A 148 -8.87 21.65 -9.56
N LEU A 149 -7.95 21.38 -8.61
CA LEU A 149 -8.29 21.23 -7.21
C LEU A 149 -8.68 22.61 -6.61
N GLU A 150 -9.92 22.74 -6.16
CA GLU A 150 -10.36 23.87 -5.34
C GLU A 150 -10.04 23.60 -3.86
N LEU A 151 -9.38 24.53 -3.15
CA LEU A 151 -8.99 24.34 -1.75
C LEU A 151 -9.86 25.13 -0.77
N MET A 152 -10.49 26.21 -1.24
CA MET A 152 -11.30 27.08 -0.40
C MET A 152 -12.42 26.28 0.30
N GLY A 153 -12.44 26.34 1.63
CA GLY A 153 -13.46 25.68 2.46
C GLY A 153 -13.26 24.17 2.68
N LYS A 154 -12.15 23.57 2.23
CA LYS A 154 -11.85 22.16 2.51
C LYS A 154 -11.11 21.99 3.84
N GLN A 155 -11.45 20.93 4.57
CA GLN A 155 -10.71 20.48 5.75
C GLN A 155 -9.87 19.25 5.37
N LEU A 156 -8.57 19.32 5.65
CA LEU A 156 -7.64 18.19 5.48
C LEU A 156 -7.30 17.65 6.86
N THR A 157 -7.54 16.37 7.08
CA THR A 157 -7.26 15.70 8.36
C THR A 157 -6.22 14.62 8.17
N PHE A 158 -5.40 14.42 9.19
CA PHE A 158 -4.34 13.41 9.23
C PHE A 158 -4.40 12.69 10.57
N GLU A 159 -4.41 11.37 10.54
CA GLU A 159 -4.44 10.54 11.75
C GLU A 159 -3.47 9.36 11.62
N ALA A 160 -3.00 8.84 12.77
CA ALA A 160 -2.16 7.65 12.78
C ALA A 160 -2.98 6.42 12.35
N PRO A 161 -2.41 5.49 11.56
CA PRO A 161 -3.07 4.23 11.26
C PRO A 161 -3.24 3.38 12.53
N ASP A 162 -4.35 2.64 12.59
CA ASP A 162 -4.62 1.74 13.71
C ASP A 162 -4.14 0.32 13.39
N HIS A 163 -2.91 0.00 13.79
CA HIS A 163 -2.28 -1.29 13.54
C HIS A 163 -3.00 -2.47 14.25
N LYS A 164 -3.81 -2.19 15.29
CA LYS A 164 -4.58 -3.24 15.96
C LYS A 164 -5.83 -3.60 15.16
N ARG A 165 -6.52 -2.60 14.60
CA ARG A 165 -7.68 -2.82 13.72
C ARG A 165 -7.27 -3.30 12.32
N PHE A 166 -6.10 -2.87 11.84
CA PHE A 166 -5.59 -3.18 10.50
C PHE A 166 -4.21 -3.85 10.55
N PRO A 167 -4.12 -5.10 11.04
CA PRO A 167 -2.84 -5.79 11.23
C PRO A 167 -2.07 -6.04 9.91
N CYS A 168 -2.74 -6.08 8.77
CA CYS A 168 -2.08 -6.23 7.45
C CYS A 168 -1.00 -5.17 7.21
N LEU A 169 -1.20 -3.94 7.69
CA LEU A 169 -0.20 -2.90 7.55
C LEU A 169 1.09 -3.26 8.31
N GLN A 170 0.96 -3.78 9.53
CA GLN A 170 2.11 -4.22 10.32
C GLN A 170 2.84 -5.39 9.64
N LEU A 171 2.09 -6.37 9.12
CA LEU A 171 2.67 -7.53 8.42
C LEU A 171 3.55 -7.11 7.22
N ALA A 172 3.23 -6.01 6.55
CA ALA A 172 4.07 -5.48 5.47
C ALA A 172 5.39 -4.88 5.97
N PHE A 173 5.38 -4.17 7.11
CA PHE A 173 6.61 -3.72 7.76
C PHE A 173 7.45 -4.89 8.25
N ASP A 174 6.81 -5.93 8.81
CA ASP A 174 7.48 -7.13 9.27
C ASP A 174 8.13 -7.89 8.10
N ALA A 175 7.43 -7.99 6.96
CA ALA A 175 7.97 -8.57 5.73
C ALA A 175 9.17 -7.76 5.18
N LEU A 176 9.11 -6.44 5.21
CA LEU A 176 10.25 -5.59 4.85
C LEU A 176 11.45 -5.80 5.77
N ALA A 177 11.22 -5.91 7.08
CA ALA A 177 12.27 -6.13 8.06
C ALA A 177 12.92 -7.52 7.90
N ALA A 178 12.12 -8.54 7.59
CA ALA A 178 12.61 -9.89 7.32
C ALA A 178 13.45 -9.97 6.03
N GLY A 179 13.11 -9.17 5.01
CA GLY A 179 13.80 -9.17 3.73
C GLY A 179 13.67 -10.49 2.98
N GLY A 180 14.61 -10.77 2.06
CA GLY A 180 14.58 -11.98 1.24
C GLY A 180 13.26 -12.13 0.48
N SER A 181 12.67 -13.32 0.52
CA SER A 181 11.41 -13.62 -0.16
C SER A 181 10.14 -13.20 0.60
N ALA A 182 10.25 -12.55 1.75
CA ALA A 182 9.10 -12.28 2.63
C ALA A 182 8.01 -11.42 1.96
N ALA A 183 8.39 -10.43 1.14
CA ALA A 183 7.42 -9.63 0.38
C ALA A 183 6.65 -10.46 -0.66
N ALA A 184 7.31 -11.43 -1.32
CA ALA A 184 6.66 -12.35 -2.25
C ALA A 184 5.68 -13.28 -1.52
N VAL A 185 6.10 -13.81 -0.36
CA VAL A 185 5.24 -14.63 0.51
C VAL A 185 3.99 -13.85 0.95
N LEU A 186 4.17 -12.61 1.42
CA LEU A 186 3.08 -11.74 1.83
C LEU A 186 2.08 -11.49 0.69
N ASN A 187 2.57 -11.13 -0.50
CA ASN A 187 1.70 -10.86 -1.64
C ASN A 187 0.92 -12.10 -2.05
N ALA A 188 1.59 -13.25 -2.19
CA ALA A 188 0.97 -14.49 -2.61
C ALA A 188 -0.09 -14.99 -1.62
N ALA A 189 0.20 -14.94 -0.31
CA ALA A 189 -0.77 -15.30 0.73
C ALA A 189 -1.97 -14.33 0.75
N ASN A 190 -1.72 -13.03 0.55
CA ASN A 190 -2.79 -12.04 0.46
C ASN A 190 -3.72 -12.31 -0.72
N GLU A 191 -3.18 -12.59 -1.91
CA GLU A 191 -3.99 -12.90 -3.10
C GLU A 191 -4.93 -14.09 -2.87
N VAL A 192 -4.42 -15.18 -2.29
CA VAL A 192 -5.21 -16.37 -1.95
C VAL A 192 -6.31 -16.02 -0.95
N ALA A 193 -5.96 -15.32 0.14
CA ALA A 193 -6.91 -15.01 1.18
C ALA A 193 -8.00 -14.02 0.73
N VAL A 194 -7.63 -12.99 -0.05
CA VAL A 194 -8.58 -12.04 -0.62
C VAL A 194 -9.53 -12.72 -1.60
N ALA A 195 -9.04 -13.62 -2.46
CA ALA A 195 -9.89 -14.39 -3.36
C ALA A 195 -10.91 -15.22 -2.58
N ARG A 196 -10.46 -15.97 -1.57
CA ARG A 196 -11.35 -16.77 -0.70
C ARG A 196 -12.36 -15.91 0.05
N PHE A 197 -11.97 -14.72 0.51
CA PHE A 197 -12.89 -13.76 1.13
C PHE A 197 -13.93 -13.25 0.15
N LEU A 198 -13.52 -12.84 -1.05
CA LEU A 198 -14.40 -12.34 -2.11
C LEU A 198 -15.45 -13.39 -2.54
N ASP A 199 -15.10 -14.67 -2.50
CA ASP A 199 -16.00 -15.79 -2.77
C ASP A 199 -16.91 -16.14 -1.58
N GLY A 200 -16.76 -15.46 -0.43
CA GLY A 200 -17.53 -15.69 0.78
C GLY A 200 -17.09 -16.92 1.58
N GLY A 201 -15.91 -17.48 1.28
CA GLY A 201 -15.40 -18.70 1.91
C GLY A 201 -14.72 -18.49 3.27
N ILE A 202 -14.29 -17.26 3.59
CA ILE A 202 -13.62 -16.93 4.87
C ILE A 202 -14.11 -15.57 5.40
N PRO A 203 -14.08 -15.33 6.72
CA PRO A 203 -14.35 -14.00 7.28
C PRO A 203 -13.20 -13.03 7.02
N PHE A 204 -13.45 -11.72 7.13
CA PHE A 204 -12.46 -10.69 6.79
C PHE A 204 -11.16 -10.77 7.62
N ASN A 205 -11.28 -11.08 8.92
CA ASN A 205 -10.12 -11.21 9.81
C ASN A 205 -9.21 -12.41 9.48
N ALA A 206 -9.70 -13.40 8.74
CA ALA A 206 -8.89 -14.54 8.30
C ALA A 206 -7.82 -14.14 7.28
N ILE A 207 -7.98 -12.99 6.58
CA ILE A 207 -6.98 -12.48 5.64
C ILE A 207 -5.64 -12.24 6.34
N ALA A 208 -5.65 -11.40 7.38
CA ALA A 208 -4.44 -11.10 8.14
C ALA A 208 -3.85 -12.35 8.81
N ALA A 209 -4.70 -13.23 9.34
CA ALA A 209 -4.25 -14.45 10.00
C ALA A 209 -3.54 -15.42 9.04
N SER A 210 -4.04 -15.58 7.82
CA SER A 210 -3.41 -16.43 6.80
C SER A 210 -2.07 -15.88 6.32
N ILE A 211 -1.98 -14.55 6.15
CA ILE A 211 -0.73 -13.87 5.77
C ILE A 211 0.31 -14.01 6.89
N ALA A 212 -0.07 -13.76 8.14
CA ALA A 212 0.81 -13.93 9.30
C ALA A 212 1.36 -15.37 9.38
N HIS A 213 0.48 -16.37 9.27
CA HIS A 213 0.89 -17.77 9.27
C HIS A 213 1.87 -18.11 8.13
N SER A 214 1.62 -17.57 6.93
CA SER A 214 2.48 -17.79 5.77
C SER A 214 3.86 -17.15 5.96
N LEU A 215 3.92 -15.94 6.52
CA LEU A 215 5.16 -15.27 6.89
C LEU A 215 5.93 -16.03 7.97
N ASP A 216 5.28 -16.42 9.06
CA ASP A 216 5.92 -17.20 10.14
C ASP A 216 6.53 -18.51 9.63
N THR A 217 5.94 -19.10 8.59
CA THR A 217 6.36 -20.39 8.03
C THR A 217 7.45 -20.27 6.97
N LEU A 218 7.44 -19.20 6.16
CA LEU A 218 8.24 -19.10 4.93
C LEU A 218 9.15 -17.87 4.85
N ALA A 219 9.02 -16.88 5.74
CA ALA A 219 9.85 -15.68 5.69
C ALA A 219 11.35 -16.00 5.81
N GLY A 220 12.18 -15.17 5.20
CA GLY A 220 13.64 -15.32 5.21
C GLY A 220 14.21 -16.27 4.13
N GLY A 221 13.38 -16.74 3.19
CA GLY A 221 13.86 -17.46 2.02
C GLY A 221 14.70 -16.59 1.08
N ALA A 222 15.47 -17.25 0.21
CA ALA A 222 16.27 -16.58 -0.82
C ALA A 222 15.38 -15.86 -1.86
N ALA A 223 15.89 -14.75 -2.40
CA ALA A 223 15.21 -13.91 -3.39
C ALA A 223 16.21 -13.26 -4.38
N GLY A 224 17.33 -13.94 -4.63
CA GLY A 224 18.38 -13.49 -5.55
C GLY A 224 18.07 -13.79 -7.02
N THR A 225 17.11 -14.68 -7.30
CA THR A 225 16.70 -15.02 -8.67
C THR A 225 15.18 -14.98 -8.85
N LEU A 226 14.75 -14.85 -10.11
CA LEU A 226 13.33 -14.95 -10.47
C LEU A 226 12.75 -16.32 -10.08
N GLU A 227 13.50 -17.40 -10.25
CA GLU A 227 13.06 -18.75 -9.90
C GLU A 227 12.82 -18.90 -8.40
N GLU A 228 13.70 -18.35 -7.56
CA GLU A 228 13.51 -18.32 -6.10
C GLU A 228 12.24 -17.57 -5.69
N LEU A 229 11.97 -16.43 -6.34
CA LEU A 229 10.75 -15.65 -6.09
C LEU A 229 9.48 -16.39 -6.51
N LEU A 230 9.49 -17.03 -7.70
CA LEU A 230 8.36 -17.84 -8.18
C LEU A 230 8.11 -19.05 -7.27
N ASN A 231 9.17 -19.68 -6.76
CA ASN A 231 9.05 -20.78 -5.80
C ASN A 231 8.45 -20.30 -4.47
N ALA A 232 8.92 -19.15 -3.96
CA ALA A 232 8.37 -18.55 -2.74
C ALA A 232 6.88 -18.21 -2.88
N ASP A 233 6.46 -17.62 -4.01
CA ASP A 233 5.05 -17.37 -4.33
C ASP A 233 4.25 -18.69 -4.30
N GLN A 234 4.68 -19.70 -5.05
CA GLN A 234 3.97 -20.98 -5.14
C GLN A 234 3.80 -21.65 -3.78
N ARG A 235 4.87 -21.67 -2.96
CA ARG A 235 4.82 -22.23 -1.59
C ARG A 235 3.89 -21.43 -0.68
N ALA A 236 3.92 -20.10 -0.76
CA ALA A 236 3.05 -19.25 0.03
C ALA A 236 1.58 -19.47 -0.31
N ARG A 237 1.24 -19.64 -1.59
CA ARG A 237 -0.13 -19.99 -1.99
C ARG A 237 -0.58 -21.31 -1.37
N SER A 238 0.24 -22.36 -1.47
CA SER A 238 -0.10 -23.67 -0.90
C SER A 238 -0.24 -23.64 0.64
N ILE A 239 0.61 -22.88 1.35
CA ILE A 239 0.50 -22.72 2.80
C ILE A 239 -0.75 -21.94 3.19
N ALA A 240 -1.05 -20.85 2.48
CA ALA A 240 -2.25 -20.05 2.72
C ALA A 240 -3.53 -20.87 2.47
N GLU A 241 -3.60 -21.64 1.38
CA GLU A 241 -4.74 -22.53 1.10
C GLU A 241 -4.90 -23.60 2.18
N ALA A 242 -3.82 -24.27 2.57
CA ALA A 242 -3.85 -25.30 3.61
C ALA A 242 -4.34 -24.73 4.95
N TYR A 243 -3.83 -23.56 5.35
CA TYR A 243 -4.26 -22.87 6.57
C TYR A 243 -5.74 -22.50 6.52
N LEU A 244 -6.19 -21.91 5.41
CA LEU A 244 -7.59 -21.50 5.27
C LEU A 244 -8.53 -22.71 5.23
N ASN A 245 -8.16 -23.83 4.60
CA ASN A 245 -8.98 -25.04 4.59
C ASN A 245 -9.07 -25.71 5.97
N ASP A 246 -8.01 -25.65 6.78
CA ASP A 246 -8.03 -26.16 8.15
C ASP A 246 -8.92 -25.30 9.09
N LYS A 247 -8.84 -23.97 8.95
CA LYS A 247 -9.59 -23.03 9.81
C LYS A 247 -11.01 -22.73 9.32
N HIS A 248 -11.25 -22.86 8.02
CA HIS A 248 -12.50 -22.52 7.34
C HIS A 248 -12.82 -23.58 6.26
N PRO A 249 -13.24 -24.78 6.67
CA PRO A 249 -13.56 -25.89 5.78
C PRO A 249 -14.79 -25.64 4.90
#